data_AF-A0A2E9WSX6-F1
#
_entry.id   AF-A0A2E9WSX6-F1
#
_cell.length_a   1.000
_cell.length_b   1.000
_cell.length_c   1.000
_cell.angle_alpha   90.00
_cell.angle_beta   90.00
_cell.angle_gamma   90.00
#
_symmetry.space_group_name_H-M   'P 1'
#
loop_
_entity.id
_entity.type
_entity.pdbx_description
1 polymer ?
#
loop_
_entity_poly.entity_id
_entity_poly.type
_entity_poly.pdbx_seq_one_letter_code
_entity_poly.pdbx_strand_id
1 'polypeptide(L)' 'MNVHIGLDIIGNFGATVPEMHGQISKMEDTAQGTMIDVMWDNGSVHHITLDDIRDDYMGENDYGLPIGFYINPFA' A
#
# COMPACT_ATOMS: atom_id res chain seq x y z
N MET A 1 -2.95 -13.10 4.04
CA MET A 1 -2.95 -12.02 3.04
C MET A 1 -2.63 -12.61 1.66
N ASN A 2 -3.45 -12.36 0.63
CA ASN A 2 -3.16 -12.81 -0.74
C ASN A 2 -2.85 -11.56 -1.58
N VAL A 3 -1.56 -11.31 -1.84
CA VAL A 3 -1.09 -10.13 -2.56
C VAL A 3 -0.81 -10.48 -4.01
N HIS A 4 -1.39 -9.75 -4.94
CA HIS A 4 -1.25 -9.98 -6.38
C HIS A 4 -1.31 -8.68 -7.18
N ILE A 5 -0.86 -8.71 -8.42
CA ILE A 5 -1.03 -7.62 -9.38
C ILE A 5 -2.53 -7.33 -9.56
N GLY A 6 -2.88 -6.04 -9.58
CA GLY A 6 -4.25 -5.53 -9.65
C GLY A 6 -4.94 -5.42 -8.29
N LEU A 7 -4.29 -5.81 -7.18
CA LEU A 7 -4.84 -5.61 -5.84
C LEU A 7 -4.92 -4.12 -5.51
N ASP A 8 -6.07 -3.68 -4.99
CA ASP A 8 -6.31 -2.30 -4.58
C ASP A 8 -5.58 -1.95 -3.27
N ILE A 9 -4.87 -0.82 -3.30
CA ILE A 9 -4.05 -0.31 -2.21
C ILE A 9 -4.50 1.10 -1.82
N ILE A 10 -4.54 1.34 -0.51
CA ILE A 10 -4.70 2.66 0.11
C ILE A 10 -3.35 3.10 0.68
N GLY A 11 -2.88 4.31 0.33
CA GLY A 11 -1.71 4.95 0.91
C GLY A 11 -2.11 6.10 1.83
N ASN A 12 -1.76 6.01 3.12
CA ASN A 12 -1.90 7.10 4.08
C ASN A 12 -0.52 7.66 4.42
N PHE A 13 -0.28 8.93 4.14
CA PHE A 13 1.03 9.58 4.31
C PHE A 13 1.04 10.69 5.37
N GLY A 14 -0.01 10.74 6.21
CA GLY A 14 -0.14 11.68 7.32
C GLY A 14 -0.96 12.92 7.00
N ALA A 15 -1.16 13.77 8.00
CA ALA A 15 -2.22 14.79 8.02
C ALA A 15 -2.17 15.87 6.90
N THR A 16 -1.03 16.03 6.22
CA THR A 16 -0.87 17.04 5.15
C THR A 16 -1.02 16.47 3.75
N VAL A 17 -1.17 15.16 3.62
CA VAL A 17 -1.25 14.47 2.33
C VAL A 17 -2.60 13.75 2.28
N PRO A 18 -3.44 14.01 1.27
CA PRO A 18 -4.65 13.24 1.07
C PRO A 18 -4.33 11.76 0.96
N GLU A 19 -5.25 10.92 1.41
CA GLU A 19 -5.19 9.49 1.14
C GLU A 19 -5.10 9.25 -0.38
N MET A 20 -4.27 8.28 -0.77
CA MET A 20 -4.07 7.90 -2.16
C MET A 20 -4.63 6.50 -2.40
N HIS A 21 -5.29 6.33 -3.54
CA HIS A 21 -5.80 5.06 -4.01
C HIS A 21 -5.03 4.64 -5.26
N GLY A 22 -4.79 3.34 -5.39
CA GLY A 22 -4.02 2.78 -6.48
C GLY A 22 -4.06 1.27 -6.46
N GLN A 23 -3.25 0.66 -7.33
CA GLN A 23 -3.18 -0.79 -7.48
C GLN A 23 -1.74 -1.27 -7.60
N ILE A 24 -1.51 -2.51 -7.17
CA ILE A 24 -0.25 -3.20 -7.47
C ILE A 24 -0.15 -3.39 -8.98
N SER A 25 0.88 -2.78 -9.58
CA SER A 25 1.11 -2.81 -11.03
C SER A 25 2.22 -3.78 -11.43
N LYS A 26 3.16 -4.06 -10.51
CA LYS A 26 4.28 -4.98 -10.74
C LYS A 26 4.66 -5.68 -9.44
N MET A 27 5.11 -6.93 -9.56
CA MET A 27 5.75 -7.69 -8.49
C MET A 27 6.99 -8.39 -9.05
N GLU A 28 8.09 -8.38 -8.30
CA GLU A 28 9.37 -8.99 -8.71
C GLU A 28 10.07 -9.61 -7.50
N ASP A 29 10.36 -10.92 -7.58
CA ASP A 29 11.12 -11.61 -6.54
C ASP A 29 12.62 -11.31 -6.68
N THR A 30 13.21 -10.79 -5.61
CA THR A 30 14.63 -10.47 -5.55
C THR A 30 15.32 -11.22 -4.40
N ALA A 31 16.65 -11.15 -4.35
CA ALA A 31 17.40 -11.71 -3.21
C ALA A 31 17.09 -11.03 -1.86
N GLN A 32 16.42 -9.86 -1.87
CA GLN A 32 16.10 -9.07 -0.69
C GLN A 32 14.62 -9.22 -0.27
N GLY A 33 13.83 -10.00 -1.01
CA GLY A 33 12.39 -10.13 -0.85
C GLY A 33 11.62 -9.78 -2.13
N THR A 34 10.29 -9.79 -2.06
CA THR A 34 9.42 -9.41 -3.18
C THR A 34 9.28 -7.89 -3.23
N MET A 35 9.72 -7.28 -4.32
CA MET A 35 9.54 -5.86 -4.61
C MET A 35 8.21 -5.64 -5.33
N ILE A 36 7.55 -4.51 -5.04
CA ILE A 36 6.22 -4.17 -5.53
C ILE A 36 6.18 -2.72 -6.01
N ASP A 37 5.51 -2.51 -7.14
CA ASP A 37 5.19 -1.17 -7.64
C ASP A 37 3.70 -0.89 -7.44
N VAL A 38 3.36 0.15 -6.68
CA VAL A 38 1.98 0.65 -6.56
C VAL A 38 1.81 1.83 -7.51
N MET A 39 0.93 1.67 -8.50
CA MET A 39 0.51 2.73 -9.40
C MET A 39 -0.70 3.43 -8.79
N TRP A 40 -0.56 4.73 -8.52
CA TRP A 40 -1.61 5.55 -7.92
C TRP A 40 -2.50 6.19 -8.98
N ASP A 41 -3.73 6.53 -8.62
CA ASP A 41 -4.70 7.17 -9.53
C ASP A 41 -4.21 8.51 -10.09
N ASN A 42 -3.32 9.19 -9.39
CA ASN A 42 -2.69 10.42 -9.86
C ASN A 42 -1.53 10.19 -10.86
N GLY A 43 -1.27 8.93 -11.24
CA GLY A 43 -0.22 8.51 -12.17
C GLY A 43 1.18 8.42 -11.57
N SER A 44 1.35 8.69 -10.27
CA SER A 44 2.63 8.45 -9.59
C SER A 44 2.82 6.96 -9.27
N VAL A 45 4.07 6.58 -9.04
CA VAL A 45 4.44 5.20 -8.67
C VAL A 45 5.25 5.21 -7.39
N HIS A 46 4.91 4.32 -6.46
CA HIS A 46 5.75 3.99 -5.31
C HIS A 46 6.36 2.61 -5.49
N HIS A 47 7.67 2.49 -5.22
CA HIS A 47 8.42 1.24 -5.20
C HIS A 47 8.67 0.82 -3.74
N ILE A 48 8.06 -0.29 -3.32
CA ILE A 48 8.07 -0.76 -1.92
C ILE A 48 8.38 -2.25 -1.86
N THR A 49 8.56 -2.78 -0.66
CA THR A 49 8.63 -4.22 -0.42
C THR A 49 7.24 -4.78 -0.10
N LEU A 50 7.02 -6.07 -0.35
CA LEU A 50 5.78 -6.75 0.06
C LEU A 50 5.49 -6.61 1.56
N ASP A 51 6.54 -6.58 2.38
CA ASP A 51 6.44 -6.46 3.83
C ASP A 51 5.98 -5.06 4.29
N ASP A 52 6.03 -4.05 3.41
CA ASP A 52 5.50 -2.71 3.69
C ASP A 52 3.96 -2.65 3.58
N ILE A 53 3.32 -3.66 2.96
CA ILE A 53 1.86 -3.73 2.81
C ILE A 53 1.23 -4.35 4.04
N ARG A 54 0.19 -3.69 4.55
CA ARG A 54 -0.57 -4.11 5.74
C ARG A 54 -2.03 -4.39 5.40
N ASP A 55 -2.68 -5.28 6.14
CA ASP A 55 -4.10 -5.60 6.00
C ASP A 55 -4.97 -5.08 7.17
N ASP A 56 -4.40 -4.25 8.04
CA ASP A 56 -5.00 -3.73 9.26
C ASP A 56 -5.42 -2.26 9.16
N TYR A 57 -5.94 -1.82 8.00
CA TYR A 57 -6.33 -0.42 7.76
C TYR A 57 -7.28 0.16 8.84
N MET A 58 -8.15 -0.67 9.43
CA MET A 58 -9.07 -0.28 10.51
C MET A 58 -8.53 -0.55 11.94
N GLY A 59 -7.28 -0.99 12.07
CA GLY A 59 -6.66 -1.27 13.36
C GLY A 59 -6.53 0.03 14.18
N GLU A 60 -7.19 0.07 15.35
CA GLU A 60 -6.97 1.10 16.35
C GLU A 60 -5.49 1.10 16.75
N ASN A 61 -4.72 2.10 16.30
CA ASN A 61 -3.48 2.45 16.96
C ASN A 61 -3.79 3.60 17.92
N ASP A 62 -3.49 3.41 19.21
CA ASP A 62 -3.68 4.39 20.30
C ASP A 62 -2.98 5.75 20.08
N TYR A 63 -2.25 5.94 18.97
CA TYR A 63 -1.32 7.06 18.74
C TYR A 63 -1.45 7.81 17.40
N GLY A 64 -2.55 7.67 16.66
CA GLY A 64 -2.87 8.56 15.53
C GLY A 64 -3.17 7.84 14.21
N LEU A 65 -3.30 8.63 13.13
CA LEU A 65 -3.54 8.14 11.78
C LEU A 65 -2.39 7.20 11.37
N PRO A 66 -2.64 5.91 11.12
CA PRO A 66 -1.58 4.98 10.80
C PRO A 66 -1.07 5.28 9.38
N ILE A 67 0.17 5.75 9.29
CA ILE A 67 0.87 6.03 8.04
C ILE A 67 1.35 4.69 7.45
N GLY A 68 1.12 4.46 6.17
CA GLY A 68 1.54 3.23 5.49
C GLY A 68 0.80 2.91 4.21
N PHE A 69 1.06 1.71 3.69
CA PHE A 69 0.40 1.12 2.52
C PHE A 69 -0.51 -0.02 3.00
N TYR A 70 -1.77 0.01 2.59
CA TYR A 70 -2.79 -0.88 3.10
C TYR A 70 -3.55 -1.56 1.97
N ILE A 71 -3.90 -2.83 2.15
CA ILE A 71 -4.92 -3.45 1.31
C ILE A 71 -6.23 -2.71 1.51
N ASN A 72 -6.85 -2.29 0.42
CA ASN A 72 -8.14 -1.61 0.47
C ASN A 72 -9.25 -2.57 0.95
N PRO A 73 -9.84 -2.38 2.14
CA PRO A 73 -10.89 -3.27 2.64
C PRO A 73 -12.28 -2.96 2.04
N PHE A 74 -12.38 -1.91 1.20
CA PHE A 74 -13.63 -1.42 0.62
C PHE A 74 -13.76 -1.70 -0.88
N ALA A 75 -12.77 -2.34 -1.49
CA ALA A 75 -12.75 -2.70 -2.91
C ALA A 75 -13.64 -3.90 -3.25
#